data_AF-A0A5B2VHT1-F1
#
_entry.id   AF-A0A5B2VHT1-F1
#
_cell.length_a   1.000
_cell.length_b   1.000
_cell.length_c   1.000
_cell.angle_alpha   90.00
_cell.angle_beta   90.00
_cell.angle_gamma   90.00
#
_symmetry.space_group_name_H-M   'P 1'
#
loop_
_entity.id
_entity.type
_entity.pdbx_description
1 polymer ?
#
loop_
_entity_poly.entity_id
_entity_poly.type
_entity_poly.pdbx_seq_one_letter_code
_entity_poly.pdbx_strand_id
1 'polypeptide(L)'
;SLPDFEINLDDQRFSAIYNSHHFNIDPSDPNFKKTKNMEKLIQEKLKRRPADTASSEVDTKRSKEDIELSLLVKNVKRKTG
;
A
#
# COMPACT_ATOMS: atom_id res chain seq x y z
N SER A 1 16.89 29.67 17.93
CA SER A 1 16.93 28.28 17.47
C SER A 1 16.62 28.27 15.99
N LEU A 2 17.16 27.31 15.23
CA LEU A 2 16.65 27.03 13.89
C LEU A 2 15.21 26.53 14.01
N PRO A 3 14.28 26.94 13.13
CA PRO A 3 12.95 26.37 13.11
C PRO A 3 13.02 24.88 12.81
N ASP A 4 12.12 24.10 13.40
CA ASP A 4 11.97 22.69 13.07
C ASP A 4 11.62 22.55 11.58
N PHE A 5 12.33 21.66 10.88
CA PHE A 5 12.06 21.39 9.47
C PHE A 5 10.75 20.62 9.30
N GLU A 6 9.79 21.20 8.60
CA GLU A 6 8.53 20.57 8.24
C GLU A 6 8.44 20.29 6.73
N ILE A 7 7.96 19.09 6.39
CA ILE A 7 7.73 18.69 5.00
C ILE A 7 6.40 19.26 4.48
N ASN A 8 6.41 19.77 3.24
CA ASN A 8 5.20 20.14 2.52
C ASN A 8 4.61 18.88 1.84
N LEU A 9 3.42 18.46 2.25
CA LEU A 9 2.73 17.26 1.74
C LEU A 9 2.17 17.44 0.32
N ASP A 10 2.03 18.68 -0.14
CA ASP A 10 1.54 19.03 -1.47
C ASP A 10 2.68 19.35 -2.45
N ASP A 11 3.94 19.16 -2.03
CA ASP A 11 5.09 19.32 -2.91
C ASP A 11 5.11 18.21 -3.97
N GLN A 12 5.10 18.62 -5.25
CA GLN A 12 5.08 17.74 -6.41
C GLN A 12 6.22 16.72 -6.43
N ARG A 13 7.35 17.00 -5.77
CA ARG A 13 8.48 16.06 -5.65
C ARG A 13 8.10 14.78 -4.90
N PHE A 14 7.09 14.82 -4.04
CA PHE A 14 6.60 13.65 -3.28
C PHE A 14 5.37 13.00 -3.91
N SER A 15 4.85 13.53 -5.03
CA SER A 15 3.63 13.02 -5.68
C SER A 15 3.69 11.52 -5.99
N ALA A 16 4.87 11.02 -6.40
CA ALA A 16 5.09 9.61 -6.74
C ALA A 16 4.86 8.67 -5.56
N ILE A 17 5.08 9.11 -4.30
CA ILE A 17 4.81 8.33 -3.10
C ILE A 17 3.32 8.01 -3.01
N TYR A 18 2.44 8.92 -3.45
CA TYR A 18 0.99 8.74 -3.40
C TYR A 18 0.45 7.95 -4.60
N ASN A 19 1.04 8.14 -5.78
CA ASN A 19 0.45 7.72 -7.04
C ASN A 19 1.10 6.47 -7.67
N SER A 20 2.25 6.00 -7.17
CA SER A 20 2.97 4.86 -7.73
C SER A 20 3.45 3.90 -6.65
N HIS A 21 3.15 2.61 -6.83
CA HIS A 21 3.57 1.57 -5.90
C HIS A 21 5.09 1.38 -5.85
N HIS A 22 5.82 1.76 -6.90
CA HIS A 22 7.28 1.66 -6.96
C HIS A 22 7.99 2.55 -5.94
N PHE A 23 7.32 3.60 -5.46
CA PHE A 23 7.86 4.55 -4.49
C PHE A 23 7.16 4.43 -3.13
N ASN A 24 6.59 3.25 -2.82
CA ASN A 24 6.02 2.98 -1.52
C ASN A 24 7.11 3.03 -0.43
N ILE A 25 6.76 3.65 0.69
CA ILE A 25 7.58 3.63 1.90
C ILE A 25 7.37 2.27 2.57
N ASP A 26 8.41 1.44 2.64
CA ASP A 26 8.39 0.12 3.29
C ASP A 26 9.06 0.18 4.67
N PRO A 27 8.30 0.08 5.78
CA PRO A 27 8.86 0.02 7.13
C PRO A 27 9.68 -1.24 7.42
N SER A 28 9.57 -2.28 6.59
CA SER A 28 10.33 -3.53 6.71
C SER A 28 11.73 -3.44 6.09
N ASP A 29 12.01 -2.41 5.28
CA ASP A 29 13.35 -2.18 4.72
C ASP A 29 14.32 -1.82 5.86
N PRO A 30 15.46 -2.52 6.03
CA PRO A 30 16.42 -2.23 7.09
C PRO A 30 17.00 -0.80 7.04
N ASN A 31 16.94 -0.14 5.89
CA ASN A 31 17.38 1.24 5.71
C ASN A 31 16.29 2.27 6.06
N PHE A 32 15.06 1.82 6.32
CA PHE A 32 13.97 2.72 6.71
C PHE A 32 14.31 3.44 8.02
N LYS A 33 14.19 4.76 8.00
CA LYS A 33 14.34 5.61 9.19
C LYS A 33 12.98 6.20 9.54
N LYS A 34 12.47 5.80 10.70
CA LYS A 34 11.24 6.34 11.28
C LYS A 34 11.47 7.77 11.76
N THR A 35 11.22 8.74 10.88
CA THR A 35 11.25 10.17 11.20
C THR A 35 9.84 10.75 11.22
N LYS A 36 9.64 11.87 11.93
CA LYS A 36 8.34 12.57 11.99
C LYS A 36 7.79 12.90 10.59
N ASN A 37 8.66 13.30 9.66
CA ASN A 37 8.23 13.65 8.30
C ASN A 37 7.88 12.41 7.47
N MET A 38 8.56 11.27 7.65
CA MET A 38 8.18 10.02 6.98
C MET A 38 6.83 9.51 7.47
N GLU A 39 6.54 9.64 8.77
CA GLU A 39 5.22 9.33 9.32
C GLU A 39 4.13 10.22 8.72
N LYS A 40 4.36 11.54 8.60
CA LYS A 40 3.42 12.47 7.95
C LYS A 40 3.11 12.04 6.50
N LEU A 41 4.11 11.63 5.72
CA LEU A 41 3.91 11.13 4.35
C LEU A 41 3.05 9.86 4.30
N ILE A 42 3.29 8.89 5.20
CA ILE A 42 2.52 7.65 5.28
C ILE A 42 1.06 7.96 5.65
N GLN A 43 0.83 8.81 6.65
CA GLN A 43 -0.53 9.19 7.07
C GLN A 43 -1.29 9.92 5.96
N GLU A 44 -0.63 10.83 5.26
CA GLU A 44 -1.24 11.53 4.13
C GLU A 44 -1.61 10.56 3.00
N LYS A 45 -0.75 9.58 2.70
CA LYS A 45 -1.06 8.53 1.73
C LYS A 45 -2.29 7.71 2.13
N LEU A 46 -2.39 7.32 3.41
CA LEU A 46 -3.55 6.60 3.93
C LEU A 46 -4.83 7.44 3.82
N LYS A 47 -4.75 8.74 4.13
CA LYS A 47 -5.86 9.69 4.01
C LYS A 47 -6.34 9.88 2.57
N ARG A 48 -5.44 9.84 1.59
CA ARG A 48 -5.76 9.96 0.15
C ARG A 48 -6.41 8.69 -0.42
N ARG A 49 -6.39 7.57 0.31
CA ARG A 49 -6.99 6.32 -0.16
C ARG A 49 -8.52 6.46 -0.12
N PRO A 50 -9.22 6.33 -1.26
CA PRO A 50 -10.68 6.44 -1.28
C PRO A 50 -11.31 5.28 -0.49
N ALA A 51 -12.36 5.57 0.28
CA ALA A 51 -13.03 4.61 1.17
C ALA A 51 -13.52 3.33 0.44
N ASP A 52 -13.79 3.44 -0.86
CA ASP A 52 -14.26 2.32 -1.70
C ASP A 52 -13.15 1.42 -2.25
N THR A 53 -11.86 1.72 -1.98
CA THR A 53 -10.71 0.91 -2.44
C THR A 53 -10.16 -0.05 -1.40
N ALA A 54 -10.86 -0.27 -0.28
CA ALA A 54 -10.55 -1.37 0.64
C ALA A 54 -10.73 -2.77 0.01
N SER A 55 -11.26 -2.85 -1.21
CA SER A 55 -11.56 -4.09 -1.95
C SER A 55 -10.88 -4.19 -3.34
N SER A 56 -9.98 -3.28 -3.73
CA SER A 56 -9.42 -3.28 -5.10
C SER A 56 -7.95 -2.88 -5.24
N GLU A 57 -7.09 -3.35 -4.34
CA GLU A 57 -5.65 -3.49 -4.62
C GLU A 57 -5.22 -4.97 -4.66
N VAL A 58 -6.04 -5.80 -5.35
CA VAL A 58 -5.63 -7.12 -5.85
C VAL A 58 -5.92 -7.21 -7.35
N ASP A 59 -5.59 -6.16 -8.12
CA ASP A 59 -5.77 -6.16 -9.58
C ASP A 59 -4.49 -5.83 -10.36
N THR A 60 -3.35 -6.29 -9.84
CA THR A 60 -2.20 -6.62 -10.68
C THR A 60 -1.73 -8.04 -10.35
N LYS A 61 -2.30 -8.99 -11.10
CA LYS A 61 -2.05 -10.44 -11.11
C LYS A 61 -2.55 -11.19 -9.88
N ARG A 62 -3.81 -11.62 -9.90
CA ARG A 62 -4.12 -12.95 -9.34
C ARG A 62 -3.16 -13.93 -10.01
N SER A 63 -2.24 -14.47 -9.23
CA SER A 63 -1.27 -15.45 -9.70
C SER A 63 -2.04 -16.67 -10.23
N LYS A 64 -1.46 -17.46 -11.14
CA LYS A 64 -2.17 -18.68 -11.62
C LYS A 64 -2.50 -19.59 -10.44
N GLU A 65 -1.64 -19.55 -9.44
CA GLU A 65 -1.71 -20.24 -8.16
C GLU A 65 -2.97 -19.83 -7.38
N ASP A 66 -3.32 -18.53 -7.32
CA ASP A 66 -4.54 -18.07 -6.65
C ASP A 66 -5.82 -18.56 -7.34
N ILE A 67 -5.80 -18.63 -8.66
CA ILE A 67 -6.93 -19.15 -9.45
C ILE A 67 -7.10 -20.65 -9.19
N GLU A 68 -6.02 -21.41 -9.24
CA GLU A 68 -6.01 -22.86 -8.97
C GLU A 68 -6.43 -23.18 -7.54
N LEU A 69 -5.94 -22.44 -6.55
CA LEU A 69 -6.31 -22.63 -5.15
C LEU A 69 -7.80 -22.35 -4.93
N SER A 70 -8.35 -21.32 -5.60
CA SER A 70 -9.79 -21.02 -5.54
C SER A 70 -10.64 -22.12 -6.17
N LEU A 71 -10.18 -22.73 -7.26
CA LEU A 71 -10.85 -23.84 -7.94
C LEU A 71 -10.83 -25.10 -7.07
N LEU A 72 -9.70 -25.38 -6.41
CA LEU A 72 -9.56 -26.52 -5.53
C LEU A 72 -10.53 -26.43 -4.34
N VAL A 73 -10.60 -25.28 -3.67
CA VAL A 73 -11.53 -25.07 -2.55
C VAL A 73 -12.99 -25.22 -2.99
N LYS A 74 -13.35 -24.70 -4.17
CA LYS A 74 -14.72 -24.86 -4.72
C LYS A 74 -15.05 -26.33 -4.98
N ASN A 75 -14.12 -27.10 -5.53
CA ASN A 75 -14.33 -28.51 -5.81
C ASN A 75 -14.41 -29.36 -4.54
N VAL A 76 -13.61 -29.05 -3.52
CA VAL A 76 -13.71 -29.70 -2.20
C VAL A 76 -15.10 -29.44 -1.59
N LYS A 77 -15.54 -28.18 -1.54
CA LYS A 77 -16.87 -27.82 -0.99
C LYS A 77 -18.03 -28.52 -1.70
N ARG A 78 -17.96 -28.69 -3.02
CA ARG A 78 -18.99 -29.43 -3.79
C ARG A 78 -18.96 -30.93 -3.56
N LYS A 79 -17.80 -31.50 -3.21
CA LYS A 79 -17.62 -32.93 -3.01
C LYS A 79 -17.94 -33.37 -1.58
N THR A 80 -17.78 -32.47 -0.61
CA THR A 80 -18.04 -32.71 0.81
C THR A 80 -19.38 -32.16 1.29
N GLY A 81 -20.15 -31.53 0.42
CA GLY A 81 -21.52 -31.07 0.67
C GLY A 81 -22.57 -31.99 0.06
#